data_AF-B7B7H7-F1
#
_entry.id   AF-B7B7H7-F1
#
_cell.length_a   1.000
_cell.length_b   1.000
_cell.length_c   1.000
_cell.angle_alpha   90.00
_cell.angle_beta   90.00
_cell.angle_gamma   90.00
#
_symmetry.space_group_name_H-M   'P 1'
#
loop_
_entity.id
_entity.type
_entity.pdbx_description
1 polymer ?
#
loop_
_entity_poly.entity_id
_entity_poly.type
_entity_poly.pdbx_seq_one_letter_code
_entity_poly.pdbx_strand_id
1 'polypeptide(L)' 'MKKAILLFIFQLCSLAMFAQINTDRVLTIGRNALYFEDYVLSIQYFNQVIKSKPWLAEP' A
#
# COMPACT_ATOMS: atom_id res chain seq x y z
N MET A 1 -28.17 -21.65 -15.87
CA MET A 1 -27.57 -22.16 -14.60
C MET A 1 -26.06 -21.92 -14.53
N LYS A 2 -25.23 -22.52 -15.41
CA LYS A 2 -23.76 -22.39 -15.35
C LYS A 2 -23.23 -20.94 -15.34
N LYS A 3 -23.80 -20.04 -16.16
CA LYS A 3 -23.43 -18.61 -16.21
C LYS A 3 -23.74 -17.87 -14.90
N ALA A 4 -24.87 -18.19 -14.25
CA ALA A 4 -25.26 -17.57 -12.99
C ALA A 4 -24.31 -17.99 -11.85
N ILE A 5 -23.87 -19.25 -11.85
CA ILE A 5 -22.88 -19.76 -10.90
C ILE A 5 -21.55 -19.02 -11.06
N LEU A 6 -21.08 -18.80 -12.29
CA LEU A 6 -19.85 -18.03 -12.54
C LEU A 6 -19.94 -16.59 -12.06
N LEU A 7 -21.06 -15.91 -12.30
CA LEU A 7 -21.29 -14.55 -11.80
C LEU A 7 -21.34 -14.49 -10.27
N PHE A 8 -21.96 -15.49 -9.65
CA PHE A 8 -22.01 -15.60 -8.19
C PHE A 8 -20.63 -15.83 -7.57
N ILE A 9 -19.80 -16.69 -8.17
CA ILE A 9 -18.42 -16.90 -7.74
C ILE A 9 -17.60 -15.61 -7.91
N PHE A 10 -17.77 -14.90 -9.04
CA PHE A 10 -17.06 -13.64 -9.27
C PHE A 10 -17.42 -12.57 -8.22
N GLN A 11 -18.70 -12.48 -7.84
CA GLN A 11 -19.17 -11.62 -6.75
C GLN A 11 -18.58 -12.03 -5.39
N LEU A 12 -18.45 -13.33 -5.10
CA LEU A 12 -17.81 -13.78 -3.87
C LEU A 12 -16.31 -13.45 -3.86
N CYS A 13 -15.63 -13.54 -5.00
CA CYS A 13 -14.21 -13.19 -5.10
C CYS A 13 -13.95 -11.70 -4.87
N SER A 14 -14.86 -10.80 -5.27
CA SER A 14 -14.67 -9.36 -5.03
C SER A 14 -14.74 -9.00 -3.55
N LEU A 15 -15.53 -9.74 -2.75
CA LEU A 15 -15.60 -9.57 -1.30
C LEU A 15 -14.30 -9.98 -0.57
N ALA A 16 -13.47 -10.81 -1.19
CA ALA A 16 -12.20 -11.26 -0.62
C ALA A 16 -11.02 -10.33 -0.93
N MET A 17 -11.24 -9.20 -1.61
CA MET A 17 -10.17 -8.30 -2.03
C MET A 17 -9.84 -7.24 -0.98
N PHE A 18 -8.53 -6.98 -0.82
CA PHE A 18 -8.02 -5.93 0.05
C PHE A 18 -7.49 -4.75 -0.77
N ALA A 19 -7.67 -3.54 -0.25
CA ALA A 19 -7.07 -2.34 -0.83
C ALA A 19 -5.55 -2.33 -0.60
N GLN A 20 -4.82 -1.66 -1.48
CA GLN A 20 -3.38 -1.46 -1.37
C GLN A 20 -3.06 0.01 -1.04
N ILE A 21 -1.99 0.22 -0.27
CA ILE A 21 -1.47 1.56 0.01
C ILE A 21 -0.76 2.09 -1.23
N ASN A 22 -0.98 3.36 -1.56
CA ASN A 22 -0.20 4.05 -2.59
C ASN A 22 1.19 4.38 -2.03
N THR A 23 2.14 3.47 -2.23
CA THR A 23 3.51 3.59 -1.71
C THR A 23 4.24 4.82 -2.23
N ASP A 24 3.95 5.27 -3.45
CA ASP A 24 4.66 6.39 -4.08
C ASP A 24 4.24 7.72 -3.41
N ARG A 25 2.95 7.83 -3.07
CA ARG A 25 2.44 8.93 -2.27
C ARG A 25 2.99 8.91 -0.86
N VAL A 26 3.01 7.75 -0.19
CA VAL A 26 3.55 7.62 1.17
C VAL A 26 5.03 7.96 1.22
N LEU A 27 5.81 7.50 0.23
CA LEU A 27 7.22 7.84 0.09
C LEU A 27 7.43 9.35 -0.07
N THR A 28 6.61 10.01 -0.88
CA THR A 28 6.64 11.47 -1.06
C THR A 28 6.33 12.21 0.25
N ILE A 29 5.35 11.75 1.02
CA ILE A 29 5.03 12.33 2.34
C ILE A 29 6.22 12.13 3.29
N GLY A 30 6.83 10.95 3.33
CA GLY A 30 8.02 10.67 4.13
C GLY A 30 9.20 11.60 3.78
N ARG A 31 9.44 11.83 2.48
CA ARG A 31 10.47 12.78 2.01
C ARG A 31 10.17 14.22 2.41
N ASN A 32 8.91 14.65 2.36
CA ASN A 32 8.52 15.98 2.82
C ASN A 32 8.69 16.13 4.34
N ALA A 33 8.29 15.12 5.13
CA ALA A 33 8.49 15.12 6.58
C ALA A 33 9.98 15.19 6.93
N LEU A 34 10.82 14.44 6.21
CA LEU A 34 12.28 14.50 6.36
C LEU A 34 12.83 15.90 6.02
N TYR A 35 12.33 16.52 4.94
CA TYR A 35 12.71 17.88 4.54
C TYR A 35 12.39 18.94 5.63
N PHE A 36 11.31 18.75 6.38
CA PHE A 36 10.94 19.59 7.52
C PHE A 36 11.53 19.11 8.87
N GLU A 37 12.52 18.22 8.84
CA GLU A 37 13.22 17.68 10.02
C GLU A 37 12.32 16.90 11.00
N ASP A 38 11.13 16.45 10.56
CA ASP A 38 10.29 15.53 11.32
C ASP A 38 10.76 14.08 11.12
N TYR A 39 11.87 13.77 11.79
CA TYR A 39 12.59 12.50 11.62
C TYR A 39 11.76 11.29 12.08
N VAL A 40 11.03 11.41 13.19
CA VAL A 40 10.23 10.28 13.70
C VAL A 40 9.11 9.95 12.70
N LEU A 41 8.41 10.96 12.18
CA LEU A 41 7.32 10.74 11.23
C LEU A 41 7.83 10.24 9.87
N SER A 42 8.93 10.79 9.37
CA SER A 42 9.54 10.33 8.11
C SER A 42 9.97 8.86 8.19
N ILE A 43 10.60 8.43 9.29
CA ILE A 43 10.97 7.03 9.52
C ILE A 43 9.73 6.13 9.51
N GLN A 44 8.62 6.55 10.13
CA GLN A 44 7.38 5.77 10.13
C GLN A 44 6.83 5.56 8.71
N TYR A 45 6.83 6.61 7.88
CA TYR A 45 6.38 6.49 6.49
C TYR A 45 7.31 5.63 5.64
N PHE A 46 8.63 5.74 5.82
CA PHE A 46 9.58 4.87 5.13
C PHE A 46 9.42 3.41 5.55
N ASN A 47 9.24 3.13 6.84
CA ASN A 47 8.96 1.78 7.32
C ASN A 47 7.67 1.20 6.73
N GLN A 48 6.62 2.02 6.54
CA GLN A 48 5.39 1.59 5.89
C GLN A 48 5.62 1.21 4.42
N VAL A 49 6.44 1.99 3.70
CA VAL A 49 6.80 1.70 2.30
C VAL A 49 7.64 0.42 2.22
N ILE A 50 8.70 0.29 3.04
CA ILE A 50 9.60 -0.87 3.04
C ILE A 50 8.84 -2.15 3.44
N LYS A 51 7.89 -2.08 4.39
CA LYS A 51 7.03 -3.22 4.74
C LYS A 51 6.21 -3.73 3.53
N SER A 52 5.85 -2.84 2.61
CA SER A 52 5.08 -3.17 1.40
C SER A 52 5.98 -3.52 0.20
N LYS A 53 7.14 -2.86 0.09
CA LYS A 53 8.11 -2.98 -1.01
C LYS A 53 9.55 -2.97 -0.44
N PRO A 54 10.04 -4.10 0.09
CA PRO A 54 11.33 -4.13 0.79
C PRO A 54 12.55 -3.69 -0.03
N TRP A 55 12.49 -3.84 -1.36
CA TRP A 55 13.56 -3.49 -2.29
C TRP A 55 13.71 -1.97 -2.54
N LEU A 56 12.83 -1.13 -1.97
CA LEU A 56 12.93 0.33 -2.06
C LEU A 56 13.77 0.96 -0.92
N ALA A 57 14.36 0.15 -0.04
CA ALA A 57 15.26 0.65 0.98
C ALA A 57 16.55 1.19 0.33
N GLU A 58 16.82 2.49 0.51
CA GLU A 58 18.07 3.15 0.09
C GLU A 58 19.04 3.22 1.28
N PRO A 59 20.37 3.10 1.05
CA PRO A 59 21.38 3.15 2.11
C PRO A 59 21.63 4.55 2.67
#